data_AF-A0A2V5SVA8-F1
#
_entry.id   AF-A0A2V5SVA8-F1
#
_cell.length_a   1.000
_cell.length_b   1.000
_cell.length_c   1.000
_cell.angle_alpha   90.00
_cell.angle_beta   90.00
_cell.angle_gamma   90.00
#
_symmetry.space_group_name_H-M   'P 1'
#
loop_
_entity.id
_entity.type
_entity.pdbx_description
1 polymer ?
#
loop_
_entity_poly.entity_id
_entity_poly.type
_entity_poly.pdbx_seq_one_letter_code
_entity_poly.pdbx_strand_id
1 'polypeptide(L)'
;GEIKAKAVTVYGKVQGNITVAERCELKAKSTLQGDLKATRLTIEDGATFIGKSEVTTGPVPAAKPASTRPEVVRHEEPVKAAFGARG
;
A
#
# COMPACT_ATOMS: atom_id res chain seq x y z
N GLY A 1 -5.82 -0.92 18.17
CA GLY A 1 -4.61 -0.57 18.93
C GLY A 1 -3.61 0.07 18.00
N GLU A 2 -2.65 0.80 18.55
CA GLU A 2 -1.52 1.39 17.80
C GLU A 2 -0.24 0.62 18.14
N ILE A 3 0.52 0.25 17.12
CA ILE A 3 1.75 -0.55 17.22
C ILE A 3 2.88 0.28 16.60
N LYS A 4 3.90 0.57 17.39
CA LYS A 4 5.10 1.30 16.95
C LYS A 4 6.32 0.45 17.23
N ALA A 5 7.08 0.13 16.20
CA ALA A 5 8.29 -0.67 16.31
C ALA A 5 9.31 -0.29 15.23
N LYS A 6 10.58 -0.66 15.44
CA LYS A 6 11.62 -0.48 14.42
C LYS A 6 11.55 -1.55 13.34
N ALA A 7 11.45 -2.81 13.76
CA ALA A 7 11.22 -3.96 12.91
C ALA A 7 10.01 -4.77 13.42
N VAL A 8 9.20 -5.30 12.50
CA VAL A 8 8.02 -6.10 12.84
C VAL A 8 8.01 -7.35 11.98
N THR A 9 7.82 -8.51 12.60
CA THR A 9 7.54 -9.77 11.91
C THR A 9 6.18 -10.28 12.36
N VAL A 10 5.24 -10.43 11.42
CA VAL A 10 3.86 -10.83 11.68
C VAL A 10 3.70 -12.31 11.36
N TYR A 11 3.37 -13.12 12.37
CA TYR A 11 3.14 -14.56 12.22
C TYR A 11 1.66 -14.96 12.20
N GLY A 12 0.76 -14.03 12.54
CA GLY A 12 -0.67 -14.32 12.72
C GLY A 12 -1.54 -13.15 12.31
N LYS A 13 -2.68 -12.97 13.01
CA LYS A 13 -3.61 -11.87 12.74
C LYS A 13 -3.24 -10.63 13.55
N VAL A 14 -3.06 -9.50 12.89
CA VAL A 14 -2.84 -8.20 13.51
C VAL A 14 -3.92 -7.24 13.03
N GLN A 15 -4.53 -6.53 13.97
CA GLN A 15 -5.58 -5.56 13.68
C GLN A 15 -5.30 -4.23 14.37
N GLY A 16 -5.10 -3.18 13.58
CA GLY A 16 -4.78 -1.84 14.08
C GLY A 16 -3.75 -1.11 13.23
N ASN A 17 -3.34 0.05 13.74
CA ASN A 17 -2.39 0.93 13.05
C ASN A 17 -0.97 0.47 13.37
N ILE A 18 -0.16 0.18 12.36
CA ILE A 18 1.22 -0.29 12.49
C ILE A 18 2.16 0.76 11.91
N THR A 19 3.08 1.24 12.72
CA THR A 19 4.16 2.14 12.30
C THR A 19 5.49 1.42 12.49
N VAL A 20 6.19 1.20 11.38
CA VAL A 20 7.47 0.49 11.32
C VAL A 20 8.54 1.42 10.78
N ALA A 21 9.59 1.68 11.55
CA ALA A 21 10.63 2.62 11.14
C ALA A 21 11.56 2.03 10.06
N GLU A 22 11.84 0.73 10.10
CA GLU A 22 12.82 0.08 9.21
C GLU A 22 12.17 -0.98 8.33
N ARG A 23 11.78 -2.13 8.90
CA ARG A 23 11.36 -3.31 8.12
C ARG A 23 10.14 -4.01 8.70
N CYS A 24 9.11 -4.18 7.89
CA CYS A 24 7.93 -4.99 8.19
C CYS A 24 7.92 -6.25 7.34
N GLU A 25 7.76 -7.41 7.99
CA GLU A 25 7.74 -8.72 7.35
C GLU A 25 6.45 -9.45 7.72
N LEU A 26 5.63 -9.74 6.72
CA LEU A 26 4.45 -10.59 6.88
C LEU A 26 4.83 -12.01 6.51
N LYS A 27 4.71 -12.94 7.48
CA LYS A 27 5.02 -14.35 7.27
C LYS A 27 3.87 -15.07 6.56
N ALA A 28 4.16 -16.24 6.01
CA ALA A 28 3.15 -17.11 5.41
C ALA A 28 1.95 -17.33 6.35
N LYS A 29 0.72 -17.16 5.83
CA LYS A 29 -0.56 -17.23 6.58
C LYS A 29 -0.81 -16.13 7.62
N SER A 30 -0.02 -15.04 7.61
CA SER A 30 -0.33 -13.86 8.42
C SER A 30 -1.50 -13.05 7.84
N THR A 31 -2.20 -12.32 8.69
CA THR A 31 -3.31 -11.43 8.27
C THR A 31 -3.14 -10.08 8.94
N LEU A 32 -3.00 -9.01 8.16
CA LEU A 32 -2.89 -7.65 8.68
C LEU A 32 -4.13 -6.85 8.25
N GLN A 33 -4.86 -6.32 9.23
CA GLN A 33 -6.02 -5.48 9.04
C GLN A 33 -5.81 -4.09 9.67
N GLY A 34 -5.61 -3.07 8.84
CA GLY A 34 -5.44 -1.69 9.32
C GLY A 34 -4.45 -0.87 8.51
N ASP A 35 -4.11 0.31 9.02
CA ASP A 35 -3.16 1.22 8.38
C ASP A 35 -1.71 0.83 8.71
N LEU A 36 -0.89 0.59 7.69
CA LEU A 36 0.53 0.23 7.82
C LEU A 36 1.41 1.35 7.25
N LYS A 37 2.30 1.90 8.07
CA LYS A 37 3.39 2.79 7.64
C LYS A 37 4.72 2.08 7.81
N ALA A 38 5.50 1.95 6.75
CA ALA A 38 6.80 1.29 6.81
C ALA A 38 7.80 1.90 5.82
N THR A 39 9.10 1.72 6.05
CA THR A 39 10.14 2.06 5.06
C THR A 39 10.37 0.90 4.08
N ARG A 40 10.23 -0.33 4.58
CA ARG A 40 10.38 -1.57 3.82
C ARG A 40 9.27 -2.54 4.21
N LEU A 41 8.54 -3.07 3.23
CA LEU A 41 7.50 -4.08 3.43
C LEU A 41 7.85 -5.34 2.64
N THR A 42 7.89 -6.48 3.32
CA THR A 42 8.08 -7.81 2.72
C THR A 42 6.87 -8.67 3.05
N ILE A 43 6.28 -9.31 2.03
CA ILE A 43 5.10 -10.15 2.17
C ILE A 43 5.48 -11.55 1.66
N GLU A 44 5.43 -12.56 2.52
CA GLU A 44 5.59 -13.95 2.12
C GLU A 44 4.32 -14.51 1.46
N ASP A 45 4.49 -15.61 0.72
CA ASP A 45 3.40 -16.33 0.09
C ASP A 45 2.33 -16.77 1.12
N GLY A 46 1.06 -16.52 0.79
CA GLY A 46 -0.07 -16.82 1.68
C GLY A 46 -0.31 -15.80 2.80
N ALA A 47 0.41 -14.68 2.85
CA ALA A 47 0.06 -13.55 3.72
C ALA A 47 -1.08 -12.71 3.13
N THR A 48 -1.93 -12.17 3.99
CA THR A 48 -3.07 -11.32 3.61
C THR A 48 -2.94 -9.94 4.23
N PHE A 49 -2.98 -8.89 3.41
CA PHE A 49 -2.96 -7.49 3.86
C PHE A 49 -4.26 -6.78 3.43
N ILE A 50 -4.95 -6.16 4.38
CA ILE A 50 -6.24 -5.48 4.18
C ILE A 50 -6.19 -4.12 4.90
N GLY A 51 -6.08 -3.04 4.14
CA GLY A 51 -6.06 -1.68 4.68
C GLY A 51 -5.25 -0.74 3.81
N LYS A 52 -4.83 0.39 4.39
CA LYS A 52 -3.95 1.34 3.70
C LYS A 52 -2.50 1.06 4.05
N SER A 53 -1.65 0.97 3.04
CA SER A 53 -0.21 0.90 3.22
C SER A 53 0.46 2.17 2.71
N GLU A 54 1.32 2.75 3.52
CA GLU A 54 2.19 3.86 3.16
C GLU A 54 3.63 3.38 3.30
N VAL A 55 4.27 3.08 2.17
CA VAL A 55 5.68 2.70 2.12
C VAL A 55 6.49 3.87 1.57
N THR A 56 7.34 4.48 2.40
CA THR A 56 8.14 5.65 1.99
C THR A 56 9.63 5.38 2.15
N THR A 57 10.40 5.73 1.13
CA THR A 57 11.87 5.67 1.15
C THR A 57 12.43 7.01 1.63
N GLY A 58 12.23 7.31 2.92
CA GLY A 58 12.64 8.57 3.54
C GLY A 58 12.08 8.68 4.96
N PRO A 59 12.54 9.63 5.80
CA PRO A 59 12.00 9.79 7.15
C PRO A 59 10.49 9.99 7.08
N VAL A 60 9.72 9.04 7.62
CA VAL A 60 8.26 9.05 7.67
C VAL A 60 7.79 10.34 8.34
N PRO A 61 7.19 11.30 7.61
CA PRO A 61 6.56 12.46 8.25
C PRO A 61 5.30 11.95 8.96
N ALA A 62 5.10 12.38 10.20
CA ALA A 62 3.86 12.11 10.94
C ALA A 62 2.64 12.55 10.10
N ALA A 63 1.68 11.64 9.95
CA ALA A 63 0.58 11.71 8.99
C ALA A 63 -0.25 13.01 9.06
N LYS A 64 -0.49 13.64 7.90
CA LYS A 64 -1.68 14.47 7.66
C LYS A 64 -2.68 13.60 6.86
N PRO A 65 -3.97 13.51 7.26
CA PRO A 65 -4.91 12.58 6.65
C PRO A 65 -5.29 13.08 5.24
N ALA A 66 -4.82 12.39 4.20
CA ALA A 66 -5.28 12.57 2.83
C ALA A 66 -6.34 11.50 2.52
N SER A 67 -7.59 11.94 2.50
CA SER A 67 -8.69 11.24 1.85
C SER A 67 -8.45 11.22 0.35
N THR A 68 -8.14 10.07 -0.23
CA THR A 68 -8.29 9.83 -1.67
C THR A 68 -9.48 8.90 -1.86
N ARG A 69 -10.59 9.55 -2.23
CA ARG A 69 -11.73 8.95 -2.95
C ARG A 69 -11.19 8.21 -4.18
N PRO A 70 -11.63 6.97 -4.48
CA PRO A 70 -11.16 6.28 -5.67
C PRO A 70 -11.74 7.00 -6.89
N GLU A 71 -10.92 7.75 -7.62
CA GLU A 71 -11.24 8.16 -8.97
C GLU A 71 -11.05 6.93 -9.86
N VAL A 72 -12.15 6.21 -10.06
CA VAL A 72 -12.22 5.08 -10.97
C VAL A 72 -11.99 5.59 -12.40
N VAL A 73 -10.84 5.22 -12.95
CA VAL A 73 -10.54 4.89 -14.35
C VAL A 73 -11.63 5.26 -15.37
N ARG A 74 -11.31 6.20 -16.26
CA ARG A 74 -11.76 6.13 -17.66
C ARG A 74 -10.55 6.32 -18.58
N HIS A 75 -9.83 5.23 -18.81
CA HIS A 75 -9.05 5.07 -20.03
C HIS A 75 -10.05 4.89 -21.18
N GLU A 76 -10.41 5.99 -21.84
CA GLU A 76 -10.87 5.92 -23.22
C GLU A 76 -9.70 6.38 -24.08
N GLU A 77 -8.97 5.42 -24.64
CA GLU A 77 -8.12 5.66 -25.80
C GLU A 77 -9.03 5.84 -27.02
N PRO A 78 -9.13 7.04 -27.63
CA PRO A 78 -9.71 7.11 -28.95
C PRO A 78 -8.66 6.60 -29.94
N VAL A 79 -8.81 5.33 -30.35
CA VAL A 79 -8.35 4.92 -31.68
C VAL A 79 -9.10 5.82 -32.68
N LYS A 80 -8.41 6.83 -33.20
CA LYS A 80 -8.78 7.44 -34.47
C LYS A 80 -7.64 7.27 -35.44
N ALA A 81 -7.86 6.27 -36.29
CA ALA A 81 -7.15 5.97 -37.51
C ALA A 81 -6.87 7.23 -38.33
N ALA A 82 -5.63 7.34 -38.79
CA ALA A 82 -5.28 8.07 -39.99
C ALA A 82 -6.02 7.45 -41.19
N PHE A 83 -6.62 8.26 -42.08
CA PHE A 83 -6.40 8.24 -43.54
C PHE A 83 -7.36 9.19 -44.31
N GLY A 84 -6.84 9.89 -45.33
CA GLY A 84 -7.60 10.60 -46.38
C GLY A 84 -7.26 12.09 -46.45
N ALA A 85 -6.29 12.59 -47.22
CA ALA A 85 -6.14 12.61 -48.68
C ALA A 85 -7.30 13.30 -49.43
N ARG A 86 -7.13 14.60 -49.75
CA ARG A 86 -7.19 15.19 -51.11
C ARG A 86 -7.51 16.69 -51.07
N GLY A 87 -6.60 17.49 -51.61
CA GLY A 87 -6.77 18.89 -52.01
C GLY A 87 -5.75 19.17 -53.10
#